data_AF-A0A1Y4RX07-F1
#
_entry.id   AF-A0A1Y4RX07-F1
#
_cell.length_a   1.000
_cell.length_b   1.000
_cell.length_c   1.000
_cell.angle_alpha   90.00
_cell.angle_beta   90.00
_cell.angle_gamma   90.00
#
_symmetry.space_group_name_H-M   'P 1'
#
loop_
_entity.id
_entity.type
_entity.pdbx_description
1 polymer ?
#
loop_
_entity_poly.entity_id
_entity_poly.type
_entity_poly.pdbx_seq_one_letter_code
_entity_poly.pdbx_strand_id
1 'polypeptide(L)'
;MMMNLPLGLAIKEIIHQCRTTQMALAEKAGYKYVSAVTAPIARNDMHVSSLVRMAEALGYDLVLVKRENAEGHPSIRIASAGKGDKPNE
;
A
#
# COMPACT_ATOMS: atom_id res chain seq x y z
N MET A 1 -2.92 5.49 -19.10
CA MET A 1 -3.63 6.55 -18.33
C MET A 1 -3.61 6.13 -16.87
N MET A 2 -2.96 6.87 -15.97
CA MET A 2 -2.99 6.53 -14.54
C MET A 2 -4.39 6.82 -13.98
N MET A 3 -5.02 5.80 -13.39
CA MET A 3 -6.29 5.98 -12.68
C MET A 3 -6.01 6.59 -11.31
N ASN A 4 -6.59 7.76 -11.03
CA ASN A 4 -6.50 8.40 -9.73
C ASN A 4 -7.69 7.97 -8.88
N LEU A 5 -7.49 6.98 -8.01
CA LEU A 5 -8.53 6.40 -7.17
C LEU A 5 -8.40 6.88 -5.72
N PRO A 6 -9.53 7.08 -5.01
CA PRO A 6 -9.52 7.18 -3.55
C PRO A 6 -8.81 5.96 -2.93
N LEU A 7 -8.07 6.17 -1.85
CA LEU A 7 -7.29 5.15 -1.13
C LEU A 7 -8.07 3.84 -0.91
N GLY A 8 -9.29 3.91 -0.40
CA GLY A 8 -10.11 2.74 -0.12
C GLY A 8 -10.49 1.95 -1.38
N LEU A 9 -10.73 2.65 -2.50
CA LEU A 9 -10.98 2.00 -3.80
C LEU A 9 -9.70 1.42 -4.40
N ALA A 10 -8.57 2.13 -4.28
CA ALA A 10 -7.27 1.62 -4.73
C ALA A 10 -6.91 0.31 -4.01
N ILE A 11 -7.10 0.23 -2.69
CA ILE A 11 -6.84 -1.01 -1.93
C ILE A 11 -7.80 -2.13 -2.35
N LYS A 12 -9.09 -1.83 -2.56
CA LYS A 12 -10.05 -2.83 -3.06
C LYS A 12 -9.66 -3.36 -4.43
N GLU A 13 -9.18 -2.50 -5.31
CA GLU A 13 -8.69 -2.87 -6.64
C GLU A 13 -7.46 -3.78 -6.53
N ILE A 14 -6.49 -3.45 -5.68
CA ILE A 14 -5.33 -4.31 -5.42
C ILE A 14 -5.77 -5.68 -4.89
N ILE A 15 -6.70 -5.73 -3.92
CA ILE A 15 -7.24 -7.00 -3.39
C ILE A 15 -7.91 -7.82 -4.50
N HIS A 16 -8.66 -7.17 -5.39
CA HIS A 16 -9.32 -7.81 -6.52
C HIS A 16 -8.30 -8.39 -7.50
N GLN A 17 -7.29 -7.61 -7.89
CA GLN A 17 -6.21 -8.04 -8.80
C GLN A 17 -5.39 -9.20 -8.21
N CYS A 18 -5.12 -9.17 -6.91
CA CYS A 18 -4.46 -10.25 -6.18
C CYS A 18 -5.34 -11.49 -5.95
N ARG A 19 -6.62 -11.47 -6.36
CA ARG A 19 -7.61 -12.54 -6.13
C ARG A 19 -7.64 -12.99 -4.65
N THR A 20 -7.64 -12.03 -3.73
CA THR A 20 -7.60 -12.29 -2.29
C THR A 20 -8.79 -11.63 -1.57
N THR A 21 -8.87 -11.77 -0.25
CA THR A 21 -9.93 -11.17 0.58
C THR A 21 -9.33 -10.18 1.57
N GLN A 22 -10.16 -9.30 2.13
CA GLN A 22 -9.72 -8.38 3.18
C GLN A 22 -9.25 -9.12 4.45
N MET A 23 -9.82 -10.30 4.73
CA MET A 23 -9.39 -11.16 5.82
C MET A 23 -8.01 -11.76 5.56
N ALA A 24 -7.79 -12.33 4.38
CA ALA A 24 -6.49 -12.87 4.00
C ALA A 24 -5.41 -11.78 3.93
N LEU A 25 -5.76 -10.56 3.50
CA LEU A 25 -4.86 -9.41 3.58
C LEU A 25 -4.51 -9.09 5.04
N ALA A 26 -5.49 -9.05 5.94
CA ALA A 26 -5.26 -8.76 7.34
C ALA A 26 -4.28 -9.78 7.96
N GLU A 27 -4.47 -11.06 7.67
CA GLU A 27 -3.59 -12.15 8.10
C GLU A 27 -2.16 -12.00 7.54
N LYS A 28 -2.01 -11.81 6.22
CA LYS A 28 -0.71 -11.63 5.58
C LYS A 28 0.04 -10.40 6.08
N ALA A 29 -0.69 -9.32 6.39
CA ALA A 29 -0.14 -8.09 6.95
C ALA A 29 0.08 -8.18 8.47
N GLY A 30 -0.15 -9.34 9.10
CA GLY A 30 0.12 -9.57 10.53
C GLY A 30 -0.86 -8.85 11.47
N TYR A 31 -2.07 -8.53 11.02
CA TYR A 31 -3.10 -7.95 11.87
C TYR A 31 -3.91 -9.02 12.58
N LYS A 32 -4.19 -8.80 13.87
CA LYS A 32 -5.03 -9.70 14.68
C LYS A 32 -6.51 -9.66 14.29
N TYR A 33 -6.98 -8.53 13.77
CA TYR A 33 -8.39 -8.31 13.46
C TYR A 33 -8.55 -7.75 12.05
N VAL A 34 -9.54 -8.29 11.31
CA VAL A 34 -9.88 -7.80 9.96
C VAL A 34 -10.31 -6.34 9.94
N SER A 35 -10.80 -5.81 11.08
CA SER A 35 -11.16 -4.39 11.24
C SER A 35 -9.99 -3.43 11.03
N ALA A 36 -8.75 -3.90 11.21
CA ALA A 36 -7.55 -3.13 10.89
C ALA A 36 -7.39 -2.86 9.38
N VAL A 37 -8.08 -3.63 8.53
CA VAL A 37 -8.15 -3.45 7.08
C VAL A 37 -9.48 -2.83 6.67
N THR A 38 -10.61 -3.39 7.14
CA THR A 38 -11.95 -2.98 6.66
C THR A 38 -12.30 -1.55 7.07
N ALA A 39 -11.96 -1.13 8.29
CA ALA A 39 -12.35 0.18 8.80
C ALA A 39 -11.58 1.34 8.12
N PRO A 40 -10.24 1.26 7.92
CA PRO A 40 -9.51 2.24 7.11
C PRO A 40 -10.00 2.31 5.65
N ILE A 41 -10.28 1.15 5.02
CA ILE A 41 -10.82 1.11 3.65
C ILE A 41 -12.16 1.84 3.58
N ALA A 42 -13.06 1.60 4.55
CA ALA A 42 -14.38 2.23 4.59
C ALA A 42 -14.28 3.74 4.84
N ARG A 43 -13.35 4.17 5.70
CA ARG A 43 -13.11 5.60 5.99
C ARG A 43 -12.32 6.32 4.90
N ASN A 44 -11.75 5.60 3.95
CA ASN A 44 -10.83 6.14 2.95
C ASN A 44 -9.63 6.87 3.60
N ASP A 45 -9.20 6.40 4.76
CA ASP A 45 -8.16 7.02 5.57
C ASP A 45 -7.35 5.97 6.34
N MET A 46 -6.03 6.09 6.32
CA MET A 46 -5.11 5.11 6.88
C MET A 46 -3.74 5.73 7.17
N HIS A 47 -3.10 5.27 8.25
CA HIS A 47 -1.68 5.54 8.47
C HIS A 47 -0.82 4.98 7.33
N VAL A 48 0.15 5.76 6.85
CA VAL A 48 1.08 5.35 5.79
C VAL A 48 1.80 4.04 6.13
N SER A 49 2.21 3.85 7.39
CA SER A 49 2.84 2.61 7.86
C SER A 49 1.96 1.37 7.66
N SER A 50 0.64 1.52 7.85
CA SER A 50 -0.33 0.44 7.63
C SER A 50 -0.51 0.15 6.15
N LEU A 51 -0.54 1.20 5.31
CA LEU A 51 -0.64 1.08 3.86
C LEU A 51 0.59 0.34 3.30
N VAL A 52 1.79 0.74 3.70
CA VAL A 52 3.04 0.09 3.29
C VAL A 52 3.02 -1.39 3.65
N ARG A 53 2.64 -1.73 4.89
CA ARG A 53 2.58 -3.13 5.34
C ARG A 53 1.57 -3.96 4.51
N MET A 54 0.41 -3.39 4.19
CA MET A 54 -0.59 -4.07 3.36
C MET A 54 -0.11 -4.25 1.91
N ALA A 55 0.54 -3.23 1.34
CA ALA A 55 1.11 -3.31 0.01
C ALA A 55 2.20 -4.39 -0.07
N GLU A 56 3.16 -4.37 0.87
CA GLU A 56 4.23 -5.37 0.97
C GLU A 56 3.67 -6.79 1.12
N ALA A 57 2.62 -6.98 1.93
CA ALA A 57 1.94 -8.26 2.12
C ALA A 57 1.27 -8.80 0.85
N LEU A 58 0.97 -7.93 -0.13
CA LEU A 58 0.40 -8.28 -1.43
C LEU A 58 1.44 -8.29 -2.56
N GLY A 59 2.72 -8.04 -2.25
CA GLY A 59 3.80 -7.99 -3.24
C GLY A 59 3.86 -6.68 -4.02
N TYR A 60 3.31 -5.60 -3.48
CA TYR A 60 3.36 -4.25 -4.06
C TYR A 60 4.37 -3.38 -3.31
N ASP A 61 5.02 -2.50 -4.07
CA ASP A 61 5.84 -1.43 -3.53
C ASP A 61 5.04 -0.13 -3.49
N LEU A 62 5.06 0.57 -2.35
CA LEU A 62 4.55 1.93 -2.28
C LEU A 62 5.63 2.89 -2.76
N VAL A 63 5.33 3.70 -3.76
CA VAL A 63 6.28 4.63 -4.37
C VAL A 63 5.73 6.04 -4.44
N LEU A 64 6.60 7.04 -4.20
CA LEU A 64 6.32 8.44 -4.51
C LEU A 64 6.78 8.72 -5.94
N VAL A 65 5.90 9.35 -6.71
CA VAL A 65 6.15 9.80 -8.08
C VAL A 65 5.99 11.32 -8.14
N LYS A 66 6.89 12.00 -8.87
CA LYS A 66 6.80 13.46 -9.04
C LYS A 66 5.64 13.80 -9.96
N ARG A 67 4.74 14.67 -9.51
CA ARG A 67 3.50 15.05 -10.22
C ARG A 67 3.73 15.61 -11.64
N GLU A 68 4.82 16.33 -11.83
CA GLU A 68 5.05 17.16 -13.02
C GLU A 68 5.83 16.47 -14.14
N ASN A 69 6.39 15.27 -13.89
CA ASN A 69 7.09 14.52 -14.94
C ASN A 69 7.32 13.06 -14.52
N ALA A 70 6.37 12.18 -14.86
CA ALA A 70 6.44 10.75 -14.52
C ALA A 70 7.49 9.99 -15.34
N GLU A 71 7.97 10.55 -16.46
CA GLU A 71 8.85 9.83 -17.41
C GLU A 71 10.35 10.08 -17.21
N GLY A 72 10.76 10.93 -16.27
CA GLY A 72 12.19 11.33 -16.14
C GLY A 72 12.77 11.28 -14.73
N HIS A 73 11.96 11.07 -13.69
CA HIS A 73 12.45 11.03 -12.31
C HIS A 73 12.28 9.63 -11.71
N PRO A 74 13.31 9.08 -11.04
CA PRO A 74 13.19 7.80 -10.35
C PRO A 74 12.12 7.89 -9.27
N SER A 75 11.32 6.84 -9.14
CA SER A 75 10.33 6.73 -8.07
C SER A 75 11.03 6.48 -6.73
N ILE A 76 10.53 7.09 -5.67
CA ILE A 76 11.06 6.90 -4.31
C ILE A 76 10.23 5.81 -3.63
N ARG A 77 10.83 4.64 -3.41
CA ARG A 77 10.19 3.53 -2.71
C ARG A 77 10.09 3.81 -1.20
N ILE A 78 8.93 3.54 -0.63
CA ILE A 78 8.66 3.60 0.80
C ILE A 78 8.61 2.14 1.31
N ALA A 79 9.42 1.84 2.32
CA ALA A 79 9.47 0.52 2.96
C ALA A 79 9.06 0.59 4.43
N SER A 80 8.53 -0.51 4.97
CA SER A 80 8.29 -0.60 6.41
C SER A 80 9.65 -0.67 7.13
N ALA A 81 9.77 -0.01 8.29
CA ALA A 81 11.04 0.19 9.02
C ALA A 81 11.74 -1.10 9.53
N GLY A 82 11.41 -2.28 9.01
CA GLY A 82 11.93 -3.59 9.42
C GLY A 82 12.74 -4.35 8.35
N LYS A 83 12.93 -3.84 7.13
CA LYS A 83 13.88 -4.42 6.17
C LYS A 83 14.71 -3.31 5.53
N GLY A 84 16.02 -3.40 5.75
CA GLY A 84 16.97 -2.32 5.57
C GLY A 84 17.05 -1.80 4.14
N ASP A 85 17.14 -0.48 4.07
CA ASP A 85 18.14 0.19 3.26
C ASP A 85 18.53 1.42 4.07
N LYS A 86 19.71 1.39 4.70
CA LYS A 86 20.30 2.64 5.17
C LYS A 86 20.52 3.46 3.90
N PRO A 87 20.03 4.71 3.81
CA PRO A 87 20.39 5.54 2.68
C PRO A 87 21.92 5.60 2.63
N ASN A 88 22.51 5.12 1.54
CA ASN A 88 23.93 5.33 1.25
C ASN A 88 24.13 6.84 1.22
N GLU A 89 24.84 7.34 2.24
CA GLU A 89 25.48 8.65 2.26
C GLU A 89 26.89 8.53 1.66
#